data_AF-A0A024SH32-F1
#
_entry.id   AF-A0A024SH32-F1
#
_cell.length_a   1.000
_cell.length_b   1.000
_cell.length_c   1.000
_cell.angle_alpha   90.00
_cell.angle_beta   90.00
_cell.angle_gamma   90.00
#
_symmetry.space_group_name_H-M   'P 1'
#
loop_
_entity.id
_entity.type
_entity.pdbx_description
1 polymer ?
#
loop_
_entity_poly.entity_id
_entity_poly.type
_entity_poly.pdbx_seq_one_letter_code
_entity_poly.pdbx_strand_id
1 'polypeptide(L)'
;RAEFALGPGGFVRGWPSKGGLYVLDRVFGVELEYLGLDRFNNTPRPSISDPDASAEEEEMHCNKMRQLGAIWHKSEAHYRNYKIAPELYDMDIKYAGWPAGGGVWMLLTSETYARLKGTAIIHNALNMEERCKAIEKLGGRFYENPRDCPFLDLP
;
A
#
# COMPACT_ATOMS: atom_id res chain seq x y z
N ARG A 1 -11.79 -1.31 1.77
CA ARG A 1 -11.11 -2.25 2.68
C ARG A 1 -10.82 -3.56 1.96
N ALA A 2 -10.26 -4.58 2.63
CA ALA A 2 -9.54 -5.70 2.02
C ALA A 2 -10.44 -6.72 1.29
N GLU A 3 -9.97 -7.15 0.11
CA GLU A 3 -10.63 -8.17 -0.71
C GLU A 3 -9.58 -9.13 -1.30
N PHE A 4 -9.90 -10.41 -1.29
CA PHE A 4 -9.10 -11.52 -1.82
C PHE A 4 -9.82 -12.15 -3.02
N ALA A 5 -9.17 -12.16 -4.19
CA ALA A 5 -9.76 -12.57 -5.47
C ALA A 5 -8.91 -13.64 -6.18
N LEU A 6 -8.76 -13.56 -7.51
CA LEU A 6 -8.16 -14.62 -8.35
C LEU A 6 -6.62 -14.75 -8.22
N GLY A 7 -5.93 -13.72 -7.73
CA GLY A 7 -4.46 -13.63 -7.74
C GLY A 7 -3.82 -13.76 -6.35
N PRO A 8 -2.48 -13.77 -6.27
CA PRO A 8 -1.77 -13.77 -5.00
C PRO A 8 -2.00 -12.46 -4.23
N GLY A 9 -2.09 -12.58 -2.91
CA GLY A 9 -2.34 -11.46 -2.02
C GLY A 9 -3.77 -10.94 -2.12
N GLY A 10 -3.97 -9.69 -1.71
CA GLY A 10 -5.23 -8.97 -1.82
C GLY A 10 -5.03 -7.55 -2.32
N PHE A 11 -6.12 -6.80 -2.35
CA PHE A 11 -6.06 -5.36 -2.48
C PHE A 11 -6.88 -4.70 -1.37
N VAL A 12 -6.45 -3.52 -0.97
CA VAL A 12 -7.09 -2.76 0.10
C VAL A 12 -7.53 -1.43 -0.46
N ARG A 13 -8.77 -1.05 -0.16
CA ARG A 13 -9.32 0.29 -0.46
C ARG A 13 -9.50 1.12 0.80
N GLY A 14 -9.39 2.43 0.66
CA GLY A 14 -9.77 3.41 1.69
C GLY A 14 -10.47 4.61 1.08
N TRP A 15 -11.41 5.23 1.79
CA TRP A 15 -12.19 6.39 1.30
C TRP A 15 -11.91 7.65 2.14
N PRO A 16 -10.99 8.53 1.71
CA PRO A 16 -10.64 9.71 2.49
C PRO A 16 -11.75 10.77 2.44
N SER A 17 -11.76 11.65 3.42
CA SER A 17 -12.71 12.78 3.54
C SER A 17 -12.71 13.70 2.32
N LYS A 18 -11.56 13.88 1.66
CA LYS A 18 -11.41 14.65 0.41
C LYS A 18 -12.13 14.04 -0.81
N GLY A 19 -12.77 12.88 -0.65
CA GLY A 19 -13.41 12.13 -1.72
C GLY A 19 -12.43 11.27 -2.54
N GLY A 20 -12.99 10.50 -3.48
CA GLY A 20 -12.24 9.47 -4.23
C GLY A 20 -11.95 8.23 -3.37
N LEU A 21 -10.87 7.54 -3.70
CA LEU A 21 -10.40 6.36 -2.95
C LEU A 21 -8.89 6.18 -3.05
N TYR A 22 -8.27 5.70 -1.98
CA TYR A 22 -6.95 5.10 -2.03
C TYR A 22 -7.07 3.62 -2.38
N VAL A 23 -6.16 3.14 -3.24
CA VAL A 23 -6.03 1.72 -3.56
C VAL A 23 -4.59 1.28 -3.30
N LEU A 24 -4.46 0.18 -2.57
CA LEU A 24 -3.21 -0.55 -2.40
C LEU A 24 -3.38 -1.92 -3.04
N ASP A 25 -2.62 -2.18 -4.09
CA ASP A 25 -2.59 -3.45 -4.81
C ASP A 25 -1.47 -4.35 -4.28
N ARG A 26 -1.59 -5.67 -4.50
CA ARG A 26 -0.55 -6.68 -4.15
C ARG A 26 -0.18 -6.61 -2.66
N VAL A 27 -1.18 -6.66 -1.81
CA VAL A 27 -1.07 -6.61 -0.36
C VAL A 27 -0.92 -8.03 0.18
N PHE A 28 0.15 -8.31 0.92
CA PHE A 28 0.44 -9.62 1.50
C PHE A 28 0.33 -9.58 3.02
N GLY A 29 0.66 -10.69 3.68
CA GLY A 29 0.46 -10.87 5.12
C GLY A 29 1.07 -9.74 5.97
N VAL A 30 2.27 -9.28 5.63
CA VAL A 30 2.96 -8.21 6.38
C VAL A 30 2.22 -6.87 6.26
N GLU A 31 1.78 -6.50 5.05
CA GLU A 31 1.01 -5.27 4.85
C GLU A 31 -0.37 -5.35 5.49
N LEU A 32 -1.05 -6.50 5.43
CA LEU A 32 -2.35 -6.71 6.09
C LEU A 32 -2.21 -6.57 7.61
N GLU A 33 -1.17 -7.17 8.20
CA GLU A 33 -0.88 -7.05 9.62
C GLU A 33 -0.56 -5.60 10.02
N TYR A 34 0.24 -4.89 9.22
CA TYR A 34 0.52 -3.47 9.44
C TYR A 34 -0.74 -2.59 9.41
N LEU A 35 -1.67 -2.92 8.52
CA LEU A 35 -2.98 -2.26 8.42
C LEU A 35 -3.97 -2.71 9.50
N GLY A 36 -3.68 -3.78 10.25
CA GLY A 36 -4.59 -4.37 11.23
C GLY A 36 -5.79 -5.09 10.58
N LEU A 37 -5.60 -5.67 9.39
CA LEU A 37 -6.63 -6.35 8.63
C LEU A 37 -6.48 -7.87 8.70
N ASP A 38 -7.59 -8.60 8.59
CA ASP A 38 -7.58 -10.05 8.57
C ASP A 38 -6.88 -10.59 7.32
N ARG A 39 -6.15 -11.70 7.47
CA ARG A 39 -5.32 -12.29 6.40
C ARG A 39 -6.08 -13.27 5.51
N PHE A 40 -7.23 -13.74 5.93
CA PHE A 40 -7.93 -14.87 5.33
C PHE A 40 -9.37 -14.57 4.94
N ASN A 41 -9.93 -13.45 5.41
CA ASN A 41 -11.31 -13.06 5.22
C ASN A 41 -11.40 -11.62 4.71
N ASN A 42 -12.29 -11.41 3.74
CA ASN A 42 -12.59 -10.07 3.24
C ASN A 42 -13.03 -9.16 4.40
N THR A 43 -12.48 -7.95 4.44
CA THR A 43 -12.89 -6.94 5.42
C THR A 43 -13.80 -5.93 4.72
N PRO A 44 -15.10 -5.90 5.05
CA PRO A 44 -16.02 -4.93 4.45
C PRO A 44 -15.68 -3.51 4.89
N ARG A 45 -16.17 -2.52 4.13
CA ARG A 45 -16.19 -1.12 4.58
C ARG A 45 -17.05 -1.00 5.87
N PRO A 46 -16.72 -0.11 6.83
CA PRO A 46 -17.56 0.08 8.01
C PRO A 46 -18.97 0.47 7.63
N SER A 47 -19.90 0.10 8.49
CA SER A 47 -21.26 0.63 8.49
C SER A 47 -21.22 2.14 8.75
N ILE A 48 -22.04 2.90 8.02
CA ILE A 48 -22.19 4.37 8.16
C ILE A 48 -23.17 4.71 9.31
N SER A 49 -23.42 3.78 10.23
CA SER A 49 -24.37 3.99 11.34
C SER A 49 -23.96 5.12 12.28
N ASP A 50 -22.66 5.43 12.36
CA ASP A 50 -22.11 6.65 12.93
C ASP A 50 -21.20 7.30 11.87
N PRO A 51 -21.67 8.34 11.16
CA PRO A 51 -20.92 8.93 10.05
C PRO A 51 -19.59 9.57 10.47
N ASP A 52 -19.53 10.17 11.66
CA ASP A 52 -18.36 10.93 12.11
C ASP A 52 -17.28 9.98 12.63
N ALA A 53 -17.65 9.02 13.48
CA ALA A 53 -16.72 7.97 13.92
C ALA A 53 -16.23 7.13 12.72
N SER A 54 -17.11 6.82 11.76
CA SER A 54 -16.72 6.13 10.53
C SER A 54 -15.79 6.96 9.64
N ALA A 55 -15.87 8.29 9.66
CA ALA A 55 -15.01 9.16 8.86
C ALA A 55 -13.59 9.23 9.44
N GLU A 56 -13.45 9.39 10.75
CA GLU A 56 -12.14 9.41 11.41
C GLU A 56 -11.42 8.07 11.30
N GLU A 57 -12.13 6.95 11.52
CA GLU A 57 -11.57 5.61 11.33
C GLU A 57 -11.09 5.37 9.91
N GLU A 58 -11.86 5.83 8.93
CA GLU A 58 -11.52 5.66 7.52
C GLU A 58 -10.35 6.56 7.10
N GLU A 59 -10.23 7.76 7.66
CA GLU A 59 -9.09 8.65 7.43
C GLU A 59 -7.81 8.06 8.04
N MET A 60 -7.88 7.50 9.26
CA MET A 60 -6.76 6.78 9.87
C MET A 60 -6.32 5.57 9.03
N HIS A 61 -7.29 4.81 8.50
CA HIS A 61 -7.03 3.70 7.59
C HIS A 61 -6.34 4.19 6.30
N CYS A 62 -6.84 5.26 5.69
CA CYS A 62 -6.21 5.88 4.52
C CYS A 62 -4.77 6.35 4.81
N ASN A 63 -4.52 6.94 5.98
CA ASN A 63 -3.18 7.39 6.37
C ASN A 63 -2.19 6.23 6.50
N LYS A 64 -2.61 5.09 7.07
CA LYS A 64 -1.78 3.87 7.09
C LYS A 64 -1.57 3.27 5.69
N MET A 65 -2.60 3.30 4.83
CA MET A 65 -2.45 2.85 3.44
C MET A 65 -1.43 3.70 2.66
N ARG A 66 -1.45 5.02 2.87
CA ARG A 66 -0.51 5.97 2.26
C ARG A 66 0.93 5.68 2.66
N GLN A 67 1.17 5.24 3.90
CA GLN A 67 2.48 4.78 4.36
C GLN A 67 3.00 3.56 3.58
N LEU A 68 2.13 2.76 2.97
CA LEU A 68 2.49 1.63 2.12
C LEU A 68 2.51 1.98 0.62
N GLY A 69 2.35 3.27 0.27
CA GLY A 69 2.39 3.74 -1.11
C GLY A 69 1.06 3.61 -1.86
N ALA A 70 -0.08 3.55 -1.15
CA ALA A 70 -1.39 3.54 -1.78
C ALA A 70 -1.61 4.77 -2.69
N ILE A 71 -2.26 4.54 -3.83
CA ILE A 71 -2.47 5.54 -4.86
C ILE A 71 -3.90 6.09 -4.74
N TRP A 72 -4.03 7.41 -4.76
CA TRP A 72 -5.35 8.05 -4.78
C TRP A 72 -5.92 8.04 -6.20
N HIS A 73 -7.19 7.65 -6.31
CA HIS A 73 -7.98 7.73 -7.52
C HIS A 73 -9.22 8.59 -7.27
N LYS A 74 -9.57 9.45 -8.21
CA LYS A 74 -10.77 10.29 -8.12
C LYS A 74 -12.09 9.50 -8.08
N SER A 75 -12.10 8.26 -8.61
CA SER A 75 -13.27 7.37 -8.60
C SER A 75 -12.88 5.92 -8.90
N GLU A 76 -13.80 4.98 -8.63
CA GLU A 76 -13.64 3.57 -9.03
C GLU A 76 -13.47 3.42 -10.55
N ALA A 77 -14.16 4.23 -11.36
CA ALA A 77 -13.99 4.23 -12.81
C ALA A 77 -12.58 4.68 -13.22
N HIS A 78 -12.01 5.68 -12.52
CA HIS A 78 -10.64 6.09 -12.74
C HIS A 78 -9.64 4.98 -12.41
N TYR A 79 -9.84 4.27 -11.28
CA TYR A 79 -9.03 3.12 -10.92
C TYR A 79 -9.12 2.00 -11.98
N ARG A 80 -10.32 1.66 -12.47
CA ARG A 80 -10.49 0.64 -13.53
C ARG A 80 -9.74 1.02 -14.80
N ASN A 81 -9.83 2.27 -15.24
CA ASN A 81 -9.10 2.76 -16.41
C ASN A 81 -7.58 2.71 -16.20
N TYR A 82 -7.11 3.06 -15.00
CA TYR A 82 -5.71 2.94 -14.60
C TYR A 82 -5.18 1.50 -14.72
N LYS A 83 -6.00 0.50 -14.40
CA LYS A 83 -5.63 -0.93 -14.50
C LYS A 83 -5.64 -1.48 -15.93
N ILE A 84 -6.50 -0.96 -16.81
CA ILE A 84 -6.69 -1.49 -18.17
C ILE A 84 -5.69 -0.88 -19.17
N ALA A 85 -5.25 0.36 -18.93
CA ALA A 85 -4.29 1.05 -19.80
C ALA A 85 -3.10 1.57 -18.98
N PRO A 86 -2.31 0.69 -18.35
CA PRO A 86 -1.23 1.08 -17.44
C PRO A 86 -0.16 1.93 -18.12
N GLU A 87 0.14 1.72 -19.40
CA GLU A 87 1.05 2.51 -20.22
C GLU A 87 0.71 4.00 -20.34
N LEU A 88 -0.54 4.39 -20.02
CA LEU A 88 -0.94 5.80 -19.95
C LEU A 88 -0.60 6.45 -18.59
N TYR A 89 -0.10 5.67 -17.63
CA TYR A 89 0.14 6.09 -16.27
C TYR A 89 1.55 5.69 -15.80
N ASP A 90 2.12 6.49 -14.89
CA ASP A 90 3.40 6.19 -14.27
C ASP A 90 3.23 5.08 -13.22
N MET A 91 3.30 3.83 -13.69
CA MET A 91 2.99 2.59 -12.96
C MET A 91 4.17 2.06 -12.14
N ASP A 92 4.97 2.95 -11.56
CA ASP A 92 6.05 2.52 -10.69
C ASP A 92 5.51 1.75 -9.48
N ILE A 93 6.15 0.62 -9.22
CA ILE A 93 5.89 -0.26 -8.09
C ILE A 93 6.62 0.29 -6.87
N LYS A 94 5.87 0.53 -5.81
CA LYS A 94 6.37 1.04 -4.53
C LYS A 94 6.41 -0.09 -3.51
N TYR A 95 7.55 -0.27 -2.86
CA TYR A 95 7.68 -1.11 -1.68
C TYR A 95 8.12 -0.25 -0.51
N ALA A 96 7.30 -0.18 0.53
CA ALA A 96 7.60 0.51 1.78
C ALA A 96 7.85 -0.49 2.91
N GLY A 97 8.83 -0.21 3.77
CA GLY A 97 9.10 -0.95 4.99
C GLY A 97 9.30 0.01 6.16
N TRP A 98 8.64 -0.26 7.28
CA TRP A 98 8.62 0.62 8.46
C TRP A 98 9.28 -0.08 9.66
N PRO A 99 10.59 0.13 9.89
CA PRO A 99 11.28 -0.51 11.00
C PRO A 99 10.82 0.08 12.34
N ALA A 100 10.94 -0.69 13.42
CA ALA A 100 10.55 -0.27 14.76
C ALA A 100 11.35 0.94 15.28
N GLY A 101 12.57 1.15 14.77
CA GLY A 101 13.44 2.29 15.10
C GLY A 101 13.03 3.63 14.46
N GLY A 102 11.95 3.66 13.67
CA GLY A 102 11.54 4.86 12.93
C GLY A 102 12.22 4.99 11.56
N GLY A 103 11.78 5.99 10.80
CA GLY A 103 12.13 6.13 9.38
C GLY A 103 11.37 5.15 8.49
N VAL A 104 11.74 5.12 7.20
CA VAL A 104 11.11 4.25 6.21
C VAL A 104 12.12 3.78 5.15
N TRP A 105 12.07 2.49 4.83
CA TRP A 105 12.74 1.91 3.67
C TRP A 105 11.82 1.97 2.46
N MET A 106 12.33 2.49 1.34
CA MET A 106 11.56 2.65 0.11
C MET A 106 12.32 2.13 -1.10
N LEU A 107 11.65 1.28 -1.88
CA LEU A 107 12.10 0.88 -3.22
C LEU A 107 11.02 1.26 -4.23
N LEU A 108 11.42 2.07 -5.20
CA LEU A 108 10.64 2.39 -6.39
C LEU A 108 11.24 1.63 -7.58
N THR A 109 10.40 1.00 -8.39
CA THR A 109 10.86 0.24 -9.55
C THR A 109 9.74 0.10 -10.58
N SER A 110 10.08 0.05 -11.86
CA SER A 110 9.14 -0.39 -12.88
C SER A 110 8.88 -1.90 -12.79
N GLU A 111 7.83 -2.39 -13.42
CA GLU A 111 7.52 -3.82 -13.52
C GLU A 111 8.67 -4.62 -14.18
N THR A 112 9.27 -4.08 -15.24
CA THR A 112 10.41 -4.70 -15.92
C THR A 112 11.60 -4.86 -14.97
N TYR A 113 11.97 -3.80 -14.25
CA TYR A 113 13.09 -3.87 -13.32
C TYR A 113 12.77 -4.71 -12.08
N ALA A 114 11.52 -4.72 -11.62
CA ALA A 114 11.08 -5.56 -10.51
C ALA A 114 11.27 -7.05 -10.83
N ARG A 115 10.90 -7.45 -12.06
CA ARG A 115 11.11 -8.81 -12.56
C ARG A 115 12.59 -9.18 -12.63
N LEU A 116 13.43 -8.28 -13.16
CA LEU A 116 14.87 -8.52 -13.27
C LEU A 116 15.58 -8.59 -11.92
N LYS A 117 15.17 -7.75 -10.96
CA LYS A 117 15.72 -7.74 -9.59
C LYS A 117 15.20 -8.86 -8.70
N GLY A 118 14.08 -9.50 -9.07
CA GLY A 118 13.45 -10.53 -8.24
C GLY A 118 12.80 -9.95 -6.97
N THR A 119 12.07 -8.83 -7.09
CA THR A 119 11.43 -8.16 -5.93
C THR A 119 10.39 -9.00 -5.21
N ALA A 120 9.98 -10.14 -5.77
CA ALA A 120 9.08 -11.10 -5.14
C ALA A 120 9.58 -11.57 -3.76
N ILE A 121 10.88 -11.54 -3.49
CA ILE A 121 11.42 -11.88 -2.16
C ILE A 121 10.90 -10.97 -1.04
N ILE A 122 10.47 -9.74 -1.36
CA ILE A 122 9.88 -8.80 -0.39
C ILE A 122 8.56 -9.38 0.15
N HIS A 123 7.81 -10.12 -0.67
CA HIS A 123 6.53 -10.73 -0.29
C HIS A 123 6.70 -11.98 0.60
N ASN A 124 7.91 -12.53 0.70
CA ASN A 124 8.21 -13.68 1.55
C ASN A 124 8.52 -13.28 3.01
N ALA A 125 8.64 -11.99 3.30
CA ALA A 125 8.89 -11.51 4.66
C ALA A 125 7.77 -11.95 5.60
N LEU A 126 8.13 -12.38 6.81
CA LEU A 126 7.17 -12.75 7.86
C LEU A 126 6.73 -11.56 8.72
N ASN A 127 7.51 -10.48 8.72
CA ASN A 127 7.27 -9.28 9.51
C ASN A 127 7.86 -8.05 8.81
N MET A 128 7.58 -6.87 9.37
CA MET A 128 8.02 -5.60 8.78
C MET A 128 9.55 -5.42 8.81
N GLU A 129 10.26 -6.00 9.78
CA GLU A 129 11.72 -5.95 9.85
C GLU A 129 12.39 -6.76 8.73
N GLU A 130 11.91 -7.98 8.49
CA GLU A 130 12.35 -8.79 7.35
C GLU A 130 12.04 -8.12 6.02
N ARG A 131 10.88 -7.45 5.92
CA ARG A 131 10.52 -6.68 4.73
C ARG A 131 11.50 -5.54 4.51
N CYS A 132 11.88 -4.79 5.56
CA CYS A 132 12.89 -3.74 5.47
C CYS A 132 14.24 -4.29 4.95
N LYS A 133 14.71 -5.41 5.51
CA LYS A 133 15.95 -6.08 5.06
C LYS A 133 15.88 -6.53 3.60
N ALA A 134 14.73 -7.03 3.16
CA ALA A 134 14.52 -7.42 1.76
C ALA A 134 14.55 -6.20 0.81
N ILE A 135 13.93 -5.09 1.21
CA ILE A 135 13.95 -3.82 0.48
C ILE A 135 15.38 -3.28 0.38
N GLU A 136 16.11 -3.25 1.51
CA GLU A 136 17.53 -2.85 1.57
C GLU A 136 18.39 -3.69 0.63
N LYS A 137 18.27 -5.02 0.70
CA LYS A 137 19.01 -5.97 -0.16
C LYS A 137 18.80 -5.72 -1.66
N LEU A 138 17.65 -5.19 -2.06
CA LEU A 138 17.30 -4.89 -3.45
C LEU A 138 17.71 -3.47 -3.89
N GLY A 139 18.43 -2.74 -3.03
CA GLY A 139 18.88 -1.38 -3.26
C GLY A 139 17.80 -0.34 -2.96
N GLY A 140 16.86 -0.65 -2.06
CA GLY A 140 15.97 0.36 -1.50
C GLY A 140 16.77 1.43 -0.73
N ARG A 141 16.16 2.59 -0.55
CA ARG A 141 16.74 3.74 0.17
C ARG A 141 16.03 3.92 1.50
N PHE A 142 16.81 4.14 2.56
CA PHE A 142 16.29 4.55 3.85
C PHE A 142 16.11 6.07 3.90
N TYR A 143 14.98 6.49 4.48
CA TYR A 143 14.67 7.89 4.79
C TYR A 143 14.47 7.97 6.30
N GLU A 144 15.37 8.68 6.99
CA GLU A 144 15.29 8.86 8.44
C GLU A 144 14.02 9.64 8.83
N ASN A 145 13.72 10.69 8.09
CA ASN A 145 12.41 11.34 8.12
C ASN A 145 11.56 10.82 6.94
N PRO A 146 10.47 10.10 7.19
CA PRO A 146 9.60 9.57 6.13
C PRO A 146 9.03 10.64 5.18
N ARG A 147 8.88 11.87 5.66
CA ARG A 147 8.41 13.00 4.84
C ARG A 147 9.40 13.45 3.78
N ASP A 148 10.66 13.06 3.90
CA ASP A 148 11.68 13.33 2.88
C ASP A 148 11.56 12.36 1.70
N CYS A 149 10.71 11.32 1.81
CA CYS A 149 10.47 10.39 0.71
C CYS A 149 9.48 10.98 -0.30
N PRO A 150 9.90 11.27 -1.55
CA PRO A 150 9.02 11.89 -2.54
C PRO A 150 7.95 10.95 -3.09
N PHE A 151 8.02 9.65 -2.77
CA PHE A 151 7.15 8.62 -3.34
C PHE A 151 5.96 8.26 -2.45
N LEU A 152 5.98 8.71 -1.20
CA LEU A 152 4.89 8.53 -0.25
C LEU A 152 4.11 9.83 -0.12
N ASP A 153 2.81 9.74 -0.37
CA ASP A 153 1.88 10.82 -0.10
C ASP A 153 1.52 10.80 1.39
N LEU A 154 2.40 11.28 2.27
CA LEU A 154 2.14 11.28 3.72
C LEU A 154 1.37 12.55 4.17
N PRO A 155 0.54 12.48 5.23
CA PRO A 155 -0.07 13.66 5.85
C PRO A 155 0.92 14.56 6.62
#